data_AF-A0AAU4UFE3-F1
#
_entry.id   AF-A0AAU4UFE3-F1
#
_cell.length_a   1.000
_cell.length_b   1.000
_cell.length_c   1.000
_cell.angle_alpha   90.00
_cell.angle_beta   90.00
_cell.angle_gamma   90.00
#
_symmetry.space_group_name_H-M   'P 1'
#
loop_
_entity.id
_entity.type
_entity.pdbx_description
1 polymer ?
#
loop_
_entity_poly.entity_id
_entity_poly.type
_entity_poly.pdbx_seq_one_letter_code
_entity_poly.pdbx_strand_id
1 'polypeptide(L)'
;MSAGVVRVGDTVRRPAGPWTPAVHALLAHLHGVGFRAAPRPLGIDEQGREVLTFVRGEVIWPDRFALVESSQGLVRVARLIRDFHDAVDGFTPPSDAHWQVLIPAEGADIIAHHDLAPWNLVADGEDAWAFIDWDTAGPGTRLWDVAYAMRGFIQLSAHPHWQRADADSRLRIFADAYGLTESERRELVPLLGRRTRAMHDFLREQAAEGNQPWARLWAEGHGDAWRSDAEYIEQRDDQWLRALLAD
;
A
#
# COMPACT_ATOMS: atom_id res chain seq x y z
N MET A 1 13.19 -11.42 -0.04
CA MET A 1 12.31 -12.45 0.54
C MET A 1 12.38 -12.32 2.05
N SER A 2 11.23 -12.09 2.70
CA SER A 2 11.14 -12.21 4.16
C SER A 2 11.56 -13.63 4.57
N ALA A 3 12.28 -13.77 5.67
CA ALA A 3 12.75 -15.07 6.13
C ALA A 3 11.55 -16.01 6.32
N GLY A 4 11.60 -17.21 5.72
CA GLY A 4 10.56 -18.24 5.91
C GLY A 4 9.41 -18.23 4.89
N VAL A 5 9.45 -17.38 3.86
CA VAL A 5 8.49 -17.47 2.74
C VAL A 5 8.94 -18.52 1.73
N VAL A 6 8.10 -19.52 1.45
CA VAL A 6 8.41 -20.63 0.54
C VAL A 6 7.26 -20.85 -0.44
N ARG A 7 7.58 -20.90 -1.74
CA ARG A 7 6.61 -21.32 -2.76
C ARG A 7 6.57 -22.84 -2.86
N VAL A 8 5.37 -23.42 -2.85
CA VAL A 8 5.15 -24.86 -3.10
C VAL A 8 4.02 -25.01 -4.12
N GLY A 9 4.38 -25.38 -5.35
CA GLY A 9 3.44 -25.42 -6.47
C GLY A 9 2.79 -24.05 -6.71
N ASP A 10 1.47 -24.02 -6.62
CA ASP A 10 0.63 -22.81 -6.77
C ASP A 10 0.26 -22.18 -5.42
N THR A 11 1.04 -22.44 -4.37
CA THR A 11 0.84 -21.88 -3.02
C THR A 11 2.09 -21.22 -2.49
N VAL A 12 1.90 -20.28 -1.56
CA VAL A 12 2.96 -19.68 -0.74
C VAL A 12 2.71 -20.05 0.71
N ARG A 13 3.77 -20.42 1.41
CA ARG A 13 3.79 -20.70 2.84
C ARG A 13 4.66 -19.65 3.51
N ARG A 14 4.16 -19.00 4.55
CA ARG A 14 4.89 -17.94 5.26
C ARG A 14 4.60 -17.98 6.77
N PRO A 15 5.46 -17.38 7.61
CA PRO A 15 5.19 -17.31 9.04
C PRO A 15 3.81 -16.70 9.30
N ALA A 16 3.01 -17.36 10.15
CA ALA A 16 1.76 -16.79 10.64
C ALA A 16 2.01 -15.95 11.90
N GLY A 17 1.11 -15.01 12.17
CA GLY A 17 1.09 -14.21 13.38
C GLY A 17 -0.32 -14.07 13.96
N PRO A 18 -0.48 -13.36 15.09
CA PRO A 18 -1.79 -13.12 15.69
C PRO A 18 -2.81 -12.48 14.74
N TRP A 19 -2.34 -11.73 13.73
CA TRP A 19 -3.19 -11.09 12.73
C TRP A 19 -3.69 -12.02 11.61
N THR A 20 -3.03 -13.17 11.41
CA THR A 20 -3.32 -14.06 10.27
C THR A 20 -4.79 -14.50 10.19
N PRO A 21 -5.50 -14.84 11.29
CA PRO A 21 -6.93 -15.17 11.21
C PRO A 21 -7.79 -14.01 10.67
N ALA A 22 -7.51 -12.77 11.07
CA ALA A 22 -8.25 -11.60 10.60
C ALA A 22 -7.94 -11.29 9.13
N VAL A 23 -6.68 -11.39 8.73
CA VAL A 23 -6.25 -11.26 7.32
C VAL A 23 -6.87 -12.35 6.45
N HIS A 24 -6.92 -13.60 6.91
CA HIS A 24 -7.63 -14.68 6.21
C HIS A 24 -9.12 -14.38 6.04
N ALA A 25 -9.79 -13.87 7.08
CA ALA A 25 -11.19 -13.49 6.98
C ALA A 25 -11.40 -12.38 5.93
N LEU A 26 -10.52 -11.37 5.90
CA LEU A 26 -10.53 -10.31 4.88
C LEU A 26 -10.33 -10.88 3.46
N LEU A 27 -9.28 -11.67 3.24
CA LEU A 27 -8.97 -12.22 1.92
C LEU A 27 -10.07 -13.17 1.42
N ALA A 28 -10.68 -13.93 2.32
CA ALA A 28 -11.84 -14.77 2.01
C ALA A 28 -13.06 -13.93 1.59
N HIS A 29 -13.33 -12.83 2.30
CA HIS A 29 -14.38 -11.88 1.95
C HIS A 29 -14.13 -11.25 0.58
N LEU A 30 -12.93 -10.71 0.33
CA LEU A 30 -12.55 -10.13 -0.96
C LEU A 30 -12.79 -11.12 -2.10
N HIS A 31 -12.39 -12.38 -1.92
CA HIS A 31 -12.67 -13.42 -2.90
C HIS A 31 -14.19 -13.69 -3.05
N GLY A 32 -14.93 -13.73 -1.94
CA GLY A 32 -16.37 -13.94 -1.92
C GLY A 32 -17.16 -12.87 -2.70
N VAL A 33 -16.75 -11.61 -2.62
CA VAL A 33 -17.38 -10.48 -3.33
C VAL A 33 -16.86 -10.25 -4.75
N GLY A 34 -15.97 -11.11 -5.24
CA GLY A 34 -15.51 -11.06 -6.63
C GLY A 34 -14.19 -10.31 -6.84
N PHE A 35 -13.56 -9.76 -5.81
CA PHE A 35 -12.22 -9.18 -5.94
C PHE A 35 -11.20 -10.30 -6.16
N ARG A 36 -10.43 -10.22 -7.25
CA ARG A 36 -9.45 -11.26 -7.67
C ARG A 36 -8.01 -10.79 -7.61
N ALA A 37 -7.78 -9.52 -7.28
CA ALA A 37 -6.46 -8.90 -7.22
C ALA A 37 -5.79 -9.03 -5.83
N ALA A 38 -6.01 -10.17 -5.18
CA ALA A 38 -5.42 -10.56 -3.91
C ALA A 38 -5.24 -12.09 -3.85
N PRO A 39 -4.28 -12.62 -3.08
CA PRO A 39 -4.20 -14.06 -2.84
C PRO A 39 -5.42 -14.58 -2.09
N ARG A 40 -5.80 -15.84 -2.34
CA ARG A 40 -6.85 -16.53 -1.59
C ARG A 40 -6.25 -17.30 -0.41
N PRO A 41 -6.85 -17.25 0.79
CA PRO A 41 -6.37 -18.00 1.93
C PRO A 41 -6.74 -19.47 1.77
N LEU A 42 -5.81 -20.35 2.15
CA LEU A 42 -5.94 -21.81 2.10
C LEU A 42 -5.84 -22.45 3.49
N GLY A 43 -5.71 -21.64 4.55
CA GLY A 43 -5.62 -22.08 5.93
C GLY A 43 -4.21 -22.06 6.49
N ILE A 44 -4.01 -22.76 7.60
CA ILE A 44 -2.72 -22.91 8.27
C ILE A 44 -2.24 -24.35 8.06
N ASP A 45 -0.97 -24.55 7.70
CA ASP A 45 -0.41 -25.89 7.56
C ASP A 45 -0.02 -26.53 8.89
N GLU A 46 0.39 -27.80 8.86
CA GLU A 46 0.79 -28.57 10.05
C GLU A 46 2.01 -27.98 10.79
N GLN A 47 2.75 -27.06 10.17
CA GLN A 47 3.91 -26.38 10.75
C GLN A 47 3.54 -25.00 11.32
N GLY A 48 2.24 -24.66 11.34
CA GLY A 48 1.76 -23.37 11.83
C GLY A 48 2.00 -22.21 10.87
N ARG A 49 2.22 -22.48 9.58
CA ARG A 49 2.44 -21.43 8.57
C ARG A 49 1.15 -21.05 7.88
N GLU A 50 1.03 -19.77 7.57
CA GLU A 50 0.02 -19.24 6.67
C GLU A 50 0.17 -19.87 5.28
N VAL A 51 -0.92 -20.35 4.69
CA VAL A 51 -0.95 -20.87 3.32
C VAL A 51 -1.88 -20.01 2.47
N LEU A 52 -1.32 -19.39 1.43
CA LEU A 52 -2.03 -18.56 0.47
C LEU A 52 -1.84 -19.12 -0.95
N THR A 53 -2.76 -18.83 -1.87
CA THR A 53 -2.50 -19.06 -3.31
C THR A 53 -1.35 -18.18 -3.79
N PHE A 54 -0.49 -18.73 -4.65
CA PHE A 54 0.56 -17.97 -5.31
C PHE A 54 -0.05 -17.02 -6.35
N VAL A 55 0.29 -15.74 -6.23
CA VAL A 55 -0.04 -14.72 -7.24
C VAL A 55 0.98 -14.85 -8.37
N ARG A 56 0.51 -15.18 -9.58
CA ARG A 56 1.36 -15.30 -10.77
C ARG A 56 1.84 -13.92 -11.21
N GLY A 57 3.05 -13.87 -11.75
CA GLY A 57 3.70 -12.65 -12.22
C GLY A 57 4.94 -12.30 -11.41
N GLU A 58 5.42 -11.09 -11.61
CA GLU A 58 6.59 -10.54 -10.93
C GLU A 58 6.20 -9.23 -10.24
N VAL A 59 6.80 -8.97 -9.07
CA VAL A 59 6.69 -7.68 -8.39
C VAL A 59 7.21 -6.59 -9.33
N ILE A 60 6.49 -5.48 -9.44
CA ILE A 60 6.87 -4.46 -10.42
C ILE A 60 8.13 -3.68 -10.02
N TRP A 61 8.45 -3.63 -8.73
CA TRP A 61 9.58 -2.87 -8.22
C TRP A 61 10.85 -3.74 -8.04
N PRO A 62 12.04 -3.23 -8.40
CA PRO A 62 12.27 -1.99 -9.15
C PRO A 62 12.18 -2.19 -10.68
N ASP A 63 12.36 -3.42 -11.16
CA ASP A 63 12.77 -3.72 -12.54
C ASP A 63 11.65 -3.55 -13.59
N ARG A 64 10.39 -3.52 -13.17
CA ARG A 64 9.22 -3.39 -14.07
C ARG A 64 8.36 -2.18 -13.73
N PHE A 65 8.94 -1.16 -13.09
CA PHE A 65 8.24 0.06 -12.70
C PHE A 65 7.67 0.82 -13.90
N ALA A 66 8.27 0.66 -15.09
CA ALA A 66 7.77 1.20 -16.37
C ALA A 66 6.28 0.87 -16.64
N LEU A 67 5.77 -0.25 -16.10
CA LEU A 67 4.35 -0.61 -16.19
C LEU A 67 3.42 0.46 -15.62
N VAL A 68 3.82 1.12 -14.53
CA VAL A 68 3.06 2.19 -13.86
C VAL A 68 3.61 3.59 -14.18
N GLU A 69 4.71 3.70 -14.92
CA GLU A 69 5.17 5.00 -15.46
C GLU A 69 4.22 5.52 -16.54
N SER A 70 3.62 4.64 -17.33
CA SER A 70 2.59 5.06 -18.30
C SER A 70 1.34 5.60 -17.61
N SER A 71 0.68 6.60 -18.21
CA SER A 71 -0.60 7.11 -17.68
C SER A 71 -1.65 6.02 -17.61
N GLN A 72 -1.67 5.07 -18.55
CA GLN A 72 -2.60 3.94 -18.55
C GLN A 72 -2.36 3.00 -17.37
N GLY A 73 -1.10 2.68 -17.07
CA GLY A 73 -0.72 1.89 -15.91
C GLY A 73 -1.06 2.59 -14.59
N LEU A 74 -0.84 3.90 -14.52
CA LEU A 74 -1.21 4.70 -13.35
C LEU A 74 -2.74 4.73 -13.12
N VAL A 75 -3.52 4.91 -14.19
CA VAL A 75 -4.99 4.81 -14.14
C VAL A 75 -5.42 3.42 -13.65
N ARG A 76 -4.75 2.37 -14.13
CA ARG A 76 -5.06 0.99 -13.77
C ARG A 76 -4.80 0.70 -12.30
N VAL A 77 -3.66 1.13 -11.74
CA VAL A 77 -3.40 0.92 -10.31
C VAL A 77 -4.36 1.75 -9.44
N ALA A 78 -4.69 2.98 -9.84
CA ALA A 78 -5.66 3.79 -9.12
C ALA A 78 -7.05 3.13 -9.08
N ARG A 79 -7.51 2.57 -10.20
CA ARG A 79 -8.76 1.79 -10.26
C ARG A 79 -8.68 0.50 -9.45
N LEU A 80 -7.57 -0.21 -9.51
CA LEU A 80 -7.36 -1.43 -8.71
C LEU A 80 -7.48 -1.16 -7.21
N ILE A 81 -6.93 -0.05 -6.74
CA ILE A 81 -7.02 0.39 -5.35
C ILE A 81 -8.46 0.80 -5.01
N ARG A 82 -9.16 1.48 -5.92
CA ARG A 82 -10.58 1.79 -5.76
C ARG A 82 -11.44 0.52 -5.65
N ASP A 83 -11.23 -0.44 -6.54
CA ASP A 83 -11.94 -1.72 -6.57
C ASP A 83 -11.71 -2.50 -5.26
N PHE A 84 -10.49 -2.46 -4.72
CA PHE A 84 -10.19 -3.01 -3.39
C PHE A 84 -11.01 -2.30 -2.29
N HIS A 85 -10.94 -0.97 -2.24
CA HIS A 85 -11.64 -0.18 -1.22
C HIS A 85 -13.16 -0.35 -1.28
N ASP A 86 -13.74 -0.51 -2.46
CA ASP A 86 -15.16 -0.80 -2.62
C ASP A 86 -15.49 -2.26 -2.24
N ALA A 87 -14.61 -3.22 -2.53
CA ALA A 87 -14.80 -4.62 -2.13
C ALA A 87 -14.77 -4.83 -0.61
N VAL A 88 -14.02 -4.00 0.15
CA VAL A 88 -13.92 -4.12 1.60
C VAL A 88 -15.03 -3.38 2.37
N ASP A 89 -15.77 -2.46 1.74
CA ASP A 89 -16.79 -1.61 2.37
C ASP A 89 -17.91 -2.39 3.10
N GLY A 90 -18.16 -3.64 2.69
CA GLY A 90 -19.12 -4.55 3.33
C GLY A 90 -18.53 -5.60 4.27
N PHE A 91 -17.23 -5.54 4.55
CA PHE A 91 -16.55 -6.52 5.40
C PHE A 91 -16.74 -6.19 6.88
N THR A 92 -17.32 -7.13 7.63
CA THR A 92 -17.35 -7.06 9.10
C THR A 92 -16.24 -7.96 9.65
N PRO A 93 -15.22 -7.39 10.33
CA PRO A 93 -14.19 -8.17 10.98
C PRO A 93 -14.76 -9.15 12.02
N PRO A 94 -14.14 -10.32 12.21
CA PRO A 94 -14.42 -11.16 13.38
C PRO A 94 -14.33 -10.35 14.68
N SER A 95 -15.16 -10.66 15.67
CA SER A 95 -15.19 -9.92 16.95
C SER A 95 -13.89 -10.04 17.75
N ASP A 96 -13.11 -11.08 17.50
CA ASP A 96 -11.80 -11.38 18.06
C ASP A 96 -10.64 -11.05 17.09
N ALA A 97 -10.90 -10.23 16.07
CA ALA A 97 -9.88 -9.84 15.09
C ALA A 97 -8.72 -9.11 15.76
N HIS A 98 -7.51 -9.63 15.53
CA HIS A 98 -6.25 -8.96 15.84
C HIS A 98 -5.64 -8.45 14.53
N TRP A 99 -5.12 -7.23 14.54
CA TRP A 99 -4.54 -6.59 13.37
C TRP A 99 -3.10 -6.15 13.65
N GLN A 100 -2.19 -6.29 12.68
CA GLN A 100 -0.82 -5.78 12.80
C GLN A 100 -0.76 -4.33 12.36
N VAL A 101 -1.23 -3.42 13.22
CA VAL A 101 -1.21 -1.98 12.94
C VAL A 101 0.16 -1.42 13.27
N LEU A 102 0.96 -1.11 12.24
CA LEU A 102 2.29 -0.49 12.40
C LEU A 102 2.19 1.03 12.62
N ILE A 103 1.31 1.68 11.85
CA ILE A 103 1.09 3.12 11.88
C ILE A 103 -0.43 3.34 11.91
N PRO A 104 -1.00 3.74 13.06
CA PRO A 104 -2.44 3.99 13.16
C PRO A 104 -2.87 5.13 12.23
N ALA A 105 -4.00 4.96 11.55
CA ALA A 105 -4.66 6.05 10.83
C ALA A 105 -5.56 6.86 11.78
N GLU A 106 -5.76 8.14 11.47
CA GLU A 106 -6.80 8.95 12.12
C GLU A 106 -8.16 8.57 11.52
N GLY A 107 -8.86 7.65 12.20
CA GLY A 107 -10.15 7.13 11.77
C GLY A 107 -10.07 5.71 11.19
N ALA A 108 -11.24 5.09 11.08
CA ALA A 108 -11.40 3.73 10.58
C ALA A 108 -12.73 3.60 9.83
N ASP A 109 -12.72 3.85 8.52
CA ASP A 109 -13.89 3.64 7.65
C ASP A 109 -13.83 2.30 6.90
N ILE A 110 -12.63 1.75 6.70
CA ILE A 110 -12.40 0.44 6.07
C ILE A 110 -11.33 -0.37 6.80
N ILE A 111 -11.21 -1.65 6.45
CA ILE A 111 -9.98 -2.40 6.66
C ILE A 111 -9.05 -2.10 5.47
N ALA A 112 -8.14 -1.16 5.67
CA ALA A 112 -7.14 -0.75 4.69
C ALA A 112 -5.99 -1.76 4.61
N HIS A 113 -5.20 -1.71 3.54
CA HIS A 113 -4.02 -2.55 3.37
C HIS A 113 -2.79 -1.95 4.06
N HIS A 114 -2.70 -0.61 4.13
CA HIS A 114 -1.61 0.18 4.74
C HIS A 114 -0.24 0.11 4.07
N ASP A 115 -0.09 -0.74 3.04
CA ASP A 115 1.15 -0.93 2.28
C ASP A 115 0.92 -1.14 0.77
N LEU A 116 -0.06 -0.41 0.21
CA LEU A 116 -0.32 -0.37 -1.23
C LEU A 116 0.82 0.36 -1.96
N ALA A 117 1.86 -0.36 -2.34
CA ALA A 117 3.05 0.22 -2.92
C ALA A 117 3.59 -0.60 -4.12
N PRO A 118 4.48 -0.01 -4.95
CA PRO A 118 5.07 -0.71 -6.09
C PRO A 118 5.78 -2.03 -5.74
N TRP A 119 6.38 -2.13 -4.55
CA TRP A 119 7.04 -3.36 -4.08
C TRP A 119 6.08 -4.48 -3.65
N ASN A 120 4.78 -4.18 -3.55
CA ASN A 120 3.73 -5.15 -3.23
C ASN A 120 2.75 -5.37 -4.38
N LEU A 121 2.96 -4.73 -5.54
CA LEU A 121 2.17 -4.99 -6.74
C LEU A 121 2.83 -6.05 -7.60
N VAL A 122 2.17 -7.18 -7.78
CA VAL A 122 2.57 -8.24 -8.71
C VAL A 122 1.82 -8.06 -10.02
N ALA A 123 2.53 -8.17 -11.13
CA ALA A 123 1.98 -8.08 -12.47
C ALA A 123 2.32 -9.31 -13.30
N ASP A 124 1.33 -9.93 -13.94
CA ASP A 124 1.49 -10.91 -15.01
C ASP A 124 0.95 -10.29 -16.31
N GLY A 125 1.85 -9.87 -17.20
CA GLY A 125 1.53 -9.08 -18.38
C GLY A 125 0.78 -7.76 -18.08
N GLU A 126 -0.05 -7.34 -19.04
CA GLU A 126 -0.86 -6.12 -18.97
C GLU A 126 -2.27 -6.35 -18.38
N ASP A 127 -2.65 -7.58 -18.00
CA ASP A 127 -4.05 -7.90 -17.68
C ASP A 127 -4.27 -8.43 -16.25
N ALA A 128 -3.27 -9.02 -15.60
CA ALA A 128 -3.43 -9.57 -14.25
C ALA A 128 -2.51 -8.88 -13.23
N TRP A 129 -3.06 -7.94 -12.46
CA TRP A 129 -2.36 -7.25 -11.37
C TRP A 129 -3.00 -7.58 -10.03
N ALA A 130 -2.19 -7.80 -9.00
CA ALA A 130 -2.66 -8.12 -7.66
C ALA A 130 -1.71 -7.61 -6.58
N PHE A 131 -2.28 -7.20 -5.45
CA PHE A 131 -1.52 -6.82 -4.28
C PHE A 131 -1.21 -8.03 -3.40
N ILE A 132 0.01 -8.05 -2.86
CA ILE A 132 0.49 -9.02 -1.88
C ILE A 132 0.89 -8.29 -0.59
N ASP A 133 1.29 -9.07 0.40
CA ASP A 133 1.73 -8.58 1.73
C ASP A 133 0.63 -7.89 2.55
N TRP A 134 -0.43 -8.66 2.82
CA TRP A 134 -1.60 -8.22 3.55
C TRP A 134 -1.44 -8.26 5.09
N ASP A 135 -0.23 -8.50 5.61
CA ASP A 135 0.01 -8.67 7.05
C ASP A 135 -0.38 -7.44 7.86
N THR A 136 -0.12 -6.26 7.30
CA THR A 136 -0.41 -4.97 7.94
C THR A 136 -1.82 -4.47 7.66
N ALA A 137 -2.65 -5.27 6.98
CA ALA A 137 -4.03 -4.89 6.79
C ALA A 137 -4.71 -4.70 8.15
N GLY A 138 -5.61 -3.72 8.24
CA GLY A 138 -6.23 -3.35 9.50
C GLY A 138 -7.07 -2.09 9.40
N PRO A 139 -7.72 -1.67 10.49
CA PRO A 139 -8.54 -0.47 10.52
C PRO A 139 -7.77 0.75 10.00
N GLY A 140 -8.39 1.50 9.08
CA GLY A 140 -7.79 2.69 8.49
C GLY A 140 -8.79 3.48 7.66
N THR A 141 -8.30 4.48 6.93
CA THR A 141 -9.13 5.26 6.00
C THR A 141 -8.74 5.05 4.55
N ARG A 142 -9.71 5.15 3.64
CA ARG A 142 -9.45 5.14 2.18
C ARG A 142 -8.36 6.16 1.80
N LEU A 143 -8.45 7.39 2.32
CA LEU A 143 -7.49 8.44 2.00
C LEU A 143 -6.10 8.20 2.61
N TRP A 144 -6.01 7.51 3.77
CA TRP A 144 -4.72 7.14 4.36
C TRP A 144 -3.96 6.14 3.49
N ASP A 145 -4.67 5.15 2.92
CA ASP A 145 -4.08 4.16 2.02
C ASP A 145 -3.74 4.79 0.65
N VAL A 146 -4.62 5.63 0.11
CA VAL A 146 -4.37 6.39 -1.13
C VAL A 146 -3.16 7.32 -1.00
N ALA A 147 -3.00 8.01 0.12
CA ALA A 147 -1.86 8.90 0.34
C ALA A 147 -0.53 8.14 0.30
N TYR A 148 -0.49 6.96 0.92
CA TYR A 148 0.69 6.08 0.88
C TYR A 148 0.96 5.56 -0.53
N ALA A 149 -0.08 5.10 -1.23
CA ALA A 149 0.02 4.63 -2.60
C ALA A 149 0.53 5.71 -3.57
N MET A 150 -0.01 6.93 -3.48
CA MET A 150 0.42 8.04 -4.32
C MET A 150 1.90 8.37 -4.12
N ARG A 151 2.42 8.36 -2.88
CA ARG A 151 3.86 8.55 -2.65
C ARG A 151 4.69 7.54 -3.44
N GLY A 152 4.31 6.26 -3.40
CA GLY A 152 5.03 5.18 -4.08
C GLY A 152 4.89 5.15 -5.60
N PHE A 153 3.66 5.17 -6.12
CA PHE A 153 3.37 5.03 -7.55
C PHE A 153 3.62 6.29 -8.38
N ILE A 154 3.53 7.47 -7.76
CA ILE A 154 3.84 8.74 -8.42
C ILE A 154 5.30 9.15 -8.19
N GLN A 155 5.96 8.58 -7.18
CA GLN A 155 7.31 8.97 -6.73
C GLN A 155 7.33 10.43 -6.28
N LEU A 156 6.49 10.75 -5.28
CA LEU A 156 6.54 12.05 -4.59
C LEU A 156 7.81 12.09 -3.73
N SER A 157 8.93 12.41 -4.36
CA SER A 157 10.25 12.31 -3.74
C SER A 157 11.12 13.54 -3.93
N ALA A 158 11.88 13.86 -2.89
CA ALA A 158 12.95 14.86 -2.90
C ALA A 158 14.24 14.35 -3.56
N HIS A 159 14.38 13.04 -3.75
CA HIS A 159 15.61 12.45 -4.25
C HIS A 159 15.79 12.78 -5.75
N PRO A 160 16.91 13.39 -6.18
CA PRO A 160 17.06 13.88 -7.56
C PRO A 160 16.86 12.84 -8.67
N HIS A 161 17.13 11.57 -8.37
CA HIS A 161 16.93 10.48 -9.33
C HIS A 161 15.46 10.03 -9.46
N TRP A 162 14.63 10.29 -8.45
CA TRP A 162 13.23 9.86 -8.40
C TRP A 162 12.25 11.03 -8.47
N GLN A 163 12.74 12.26 -8.27
CA GLN A 163 11.94 13.47 -8.37
C GLN A 163 11.42 13.63 -9.80
N ARG A 164 10.11 13.83 -9.92
CA ARG A 164 9.42 13.92 -11.20
C ARG A 164 8.93 15.33 -11.50
N ALA A 165 9.17 15.81 -12.72
CA ALA A 165 8.63 17.09 -13.19
C ALA A 165 7.13 17.02 -13.51
N ASP A 166 6.60 15.83 -13.81
CA ASP A 166 5.21 15.57 -14.16
C ASP A 166 4.34 15.14 -12.95
N ALA A 167 4.85 15.24 -11.72
CA ALA A 167 4.17 14.78 -10.50
C ALA A 167 2.76 15.36 -10.33
N ASP A 168 2.57 16.65 -10.65
CA ASP A 168 1.26 17.32 -10.63
C ASP A 168 0.23 16.61 -11.52
N SER A 169 0.62 16.35 -12.76
CA SER A 169 -0.26 15.69 -13.73
C SER A 169 -0.59 14.26 -13.33
N ARG A 170 0.37 13.55 -12.73
CA ARG A 170 0.21 12.17 -12.25
C ARG A 170 -0.69 12.09 -11.03
N LEU A 171 -0.59 13.05 -10.10
CA LEU A 171 -1.51 13.19 -8.96
C LEU A 171 -2.95 13.32 -9.44
N ARG A 172 -3.19 14.21 -10.42
CA ARG A 172 -4.52 14.38 -11.01
C ARG A 172 -5.01 13.11 -11.71
N ILE A 173 -4.18 12.50 -12.56
CA ILE A 173 -4.53 11.23 -13.25
C ILE A 173 -4.94 10.14 -12.24
N PHE A 174 -4.18 9.98 -11.16
CA PHE A 174 -4.49 8.99 -10.13
C PHE A 174 -5.80 9.35 -9.41
N ALA A 175 -5.95 10.60 -8.96
CA ALA A 175 -7.14 11.08 -8.26
C ALA A 175 -8.42 10.92 -9.10
N ASP A 176 -8.35 11.25 -10.40
CA ASP A 176 -9.45 11.10 -11.34
C ASP A 176 -9.80 9.62 -11.55
N ALA A 177 -8.79 8.78 -11.76
CA ALA A 177 -8.98 7.35 -12.00
C ALA A 177 -9.53 6.60 -10.77
N TYR A 178 -9.12 7.01 -9.57
CA TYR A 178 -9.66 6.51 -8.30
C TYR A 178 -11.09 7.03 -8.03
N GLY A 179 -11.43 8.19 -8.60
CA GLY A 179 -12.73 8.85 -8.41
C GLY A 179 -12.82 9.67 -7.14
N LEU A 180 -11.75 10.36 -6.75
CA LEU A 180 -11.76 11.29 -5.62
C LEU A 180 -12.63 12.51 -5.94
N THR A 181 -13.57 12.80 -5.05
CA THR A 181 -14.36 14.03 -5.03
C THR A 181 -13.50 15.26 -4.71
N GLU A 182 -14.03 16.45 -4.94
CA GLU A 182 -13.34 17.69 -4.58
C GLU A 182 -13.01 17.76 -3.08
N SER A 183 -13.93 17.37 -2.19
CA SER A 183 -13.69 17.37 -0.74
C SER A 183 -12.53 16.43 -0.38
N GLU A 184 -12.57 15.20 -0.90
CA GLU A 184 -11.52 14.21 -0.66
C GLU A 184 -10.16 14.69 -1.18
N ARG A 185 -10.11 15.39 -2.32
CA ARG A 185 -8.86 15.97 -2.86
C ARG A 185 -8.29 17.04 -1.93
N ARG A 186 -9.15 17.90 -1.36
CA ARG A 186 -8.73 18.92 -0.39
C ARG A 186 -8.22 18.28 0.90
N GLU A 187 -8.86 17.21 1.37
CA GLU A 187 -8.46 16.45 2.55
C GLU A 187 -7.17 15.66 2.32
N LEU A 188 -6.96 15.15 1.10
CA LEU A 188 -5.81 14.34 0.73
C LEU A 188 -4.49 15.11 0.76
N VAL A 189 -4.46 16.37 0.31
CA VAL A 189 -3.21 17.16 0.20
C VAL A 189 -2.39 17.14 1.49
N PRO A 190 -2.92 17.57 2.65
CA PRO A 190 -2.15 17.52 3.89
C PRO A 190 -1.89 16.08 4.37
N LEU A 191 -2.70 15.10 3.96
CA LEU A 191 -2.47 13.68 4.26
C LEU A 191 -1.27 13.10 3.51
N LEU A 192 -0.95 13.57 2.29
CA LEU A 192 0.23 13.13 1.54
C LEU A 192 1.51 13.34 2.36
N GLY A 193 1.67 14.53 2.93
CA GLY A 193 2.79 14.88 3.80
C GLY A 193 2.77 14.10 5.11
N ARG A 194 1.65 14.15 5.84
CA ARG A 194 1.50 13.48 7.14
C ARG A 194 1.73 11.97 7.06
N ARG A 195 1.15 11.28 6.08
CA ARG A 195 1.33 9.82 5.91
C ARG A 195 2.78 9.44 5.62
N THR A 196 3.46 10.27 4.81
CA THR A 196 4.87 10.10 4.46
C THR A 196 5.76 10.34 5.68
N ARG A 197 5.48 11.39 6.47
CA ARG A 197 6.18 11.68 7.73
C ARG A 197 5.98 10.59 8.77
N ALA A 198 4.78 10.01 8.87
CA ALA A 198 4.50 8.91 9.78
C ALA A 198 5.39 7.68 9.52
N MET A 199 5.80 7.43 8.26
CA MET A 199 6.80 6.39 7.96
C MET A 199 8.18 6.71 8.53
N HIS A 200 8.61 7.97 8.45
CA HIS A 200 9.86 8.42 9.07
C HIS A 200 9.82 8.22 10.59
N ASP A 201 8.75 8.69 11.24
CA ASP A 201 8.60 8.61 12.70
C ASP A 201 8.56 7.16 13.18
N PHE A 202 7.82 6.31 12.47
CA PHE A 202 7.80 4.87 12.73
C PHE A 202 9.19 4.24 12.64
N LEU A 203 9.92 4.47 11.54
CA LEU A 203 11.27 3.91 11.40
C LEU A 203 12.24 4.43 12.47
N ARG A 204 12.13 5.72 12.84
CA ARG A 204 12.93 6.34 13.91
C ARG A 204 12.70 5.63 15.25
N GLU A 205 11.44 5.39 15.59
CA GLU A 205 11.04 4.74 16.85
C GLU A 205 11.47 3.28 16.88
N GLN A 206 11.18 2.51 15.83
CA GLN A 206 11.59 1.11 15.75
C GLN A 206 13.11 0.94 15.75
N ALA A 207 13.85 1.88 15.15
CA ALA A 207 15.30 1.88 15.19
C ALA A 207 15.85 2.18 16.59
N ALA A 208 15.24 3.10 17.33
CA ALA A 208 15.63 3.42 18.70
C ALA A 208 15.45 2.21 19.64
N GLU A 209 14.46 1.36 19.37
CA GLU A 209 14.20 0.11 20.10
C GLU A 209 15.02 -1.09 19.59
N GLY A 210 15.68 -0.96 18.44
CA GLY A 210 16.47 -2.04 17.82
C GLY A 210 15.62 -3.11 17.13
N ASN A 211 14.34 -2.83 16.85
CA ASN A 211 13.41 -3.79 16.26
C ASN A 211 13.71 -4.03 14.77
N GLN A 212 13.91 -5.30 14.40
CA GLN A 212 14.15 -5.71 13.02
C GLN A 212 12.83 -6.00 12.29
N PRO A 213 12.71 -5.71 10.98
CA PRO A 213 13.77 -5.22 10.08
C PRO A 213 13.95 -3.69 10.06
N TRP A 214 13.14 -2.94 10.79
CA TRP A 214 13.09 -1.47 10.66
C TRP A 214 14.37 -0.76 11.12
N ALA A 215 15.03 -1.26 12.17
CA ALA A 215 16.33 -0.75 12.60
C ALA A 215 17.39 -0.86 11.50
N ARG A 216 17.35 -1.93 10.68
CA ARG A 216 18.21 -2.06 9.51
C ARG A 216 17.85 -1.04 8.43
N LEU A 217 16.56 -0.88 8.10
CA LEU A 217 16.12 0.11 7.10
C LEU A 217 16.53 1.53 7.51
N TRP A 218 16.43 1.87 8.80
CA TRP A 218 16.92 3.13 9.32
C TRP A 218 18.43 3.32 9.10
N ALA A 219 19.24 2.31 9.44
CA ALA A 219 20.69 2.34 9.23
C ALA A 219 21.10 2.41 7.75
N GLU A 220 20.27 1.87 6.85
CA GLU A 220 20.44 1.97 5.39
C GLU A 220 19.99 3.34 4.82
N GLY A 221 19.56 4.28 5.67
CA GLY A 221 19.22 5.64 5.28
C GLY A 221 17.76 5.86 4.87
N HIS A 222 16.89 4.84 5.01
CA HIS A 222 15.49 4.98 4.63
C HIS A 222 14.76 6.05 5.45
N GLY A 223 15.15 6.24 6.73
CA GLY A 223 14.60 7.29 7.58
C GLY A 223 14.81 8.68 6.99
N ASP A 224 16.02 8.99 6.53
CA ASP A 224 16.32 10.27 5.90
C ASP A 224 15.55 10.46 4.58
N ALA A 225 15.43 9.40 3.78
CA ALA A 225 14.64 9.44 2.55
C ALA A 225 13.16 9.76 2.83
N TRP A 226 12.54 9.10 3.80
CA TRP A 226 11.15 9.37 4.19
C TRP A 226 10.96 10.79 4.76
N ARG A 227 11.93 11.30 5.55
CA ARG A 227 11.90 12.67 6.05
C ARG A 227 11.94 13.69 4.91
N SER A 228 12.91 13.55 4.01
CA SER A 228 13.08 14.48 2.90
C SER A 228 11.90 14.46 1.94
N ASP A 229 11.31 13.29 1.68
CA ASP A 229 10.09 13.19 0.87
C ASP A 229 8.88 13.85 1.55
N ALA A 230 8.72 13.67 2.87
CA ALA A 230 7.66 14.35 3.62
C ALA A 230 7.82 15.87 3.55
N GLU A 231 9.02 16.39 3.80
CA GLU A 231 9.32 17.83 3.69
C GLU A 231 9.10 18.35 2.27
N TYR A 232 9.48 17.59 1.24
CA TYR A 232 9.24 17.93 -0.16
C TYR A 232 7.76 18.06 -0.48
N ILE A 233 6.94 17.13 0.01
CA ILE A 233 5.49 17.13 -0.17
C ILE A 233 4.87 18.33 0.56
N GLU A 234 5.16 18.48 1.87
CA GLU A 234 4.59 19.51 2.75
C GLU A 234 4.90 20.93 2.25
N GLN A 235 6.10 21.17 1.70
CA GLN A 235 6.48 22.47 1.14
C GLN A 235 5.72 22.83 -0.14
N ARG A 236 4.97 21.88 -0.72
CA ARG A 236 4.30 22.00 -2.02
C ARG A 236 2.79 21.79 -1.93
N ASP A 237 2.19 21.85 -0.74
CA ASP A 237 0.75 21.69 -0.54
C ASP A 237 -0.09 22.56 -1.51
N ASP A 238 0.24 23.85 -1.66
CA ASP A 238 -0.46 24.75 -2.59
C ASP A 238 -0.31 24.36 -4.07
N GLN A 239 0.82 23.73 -4.42
CA GLN A 239 1.05 23.20 -5.77
C GLN A 239 0.17 21.97 -5.99
N TRP A 240 0.20 21.00 -5.07
CA TRP A 240 -0.59 19.78 -5.16
C TRP A 240 -2.09 20.06 -5.16
N LEU A 241 -2.54 20.99 -4.31
CA LEU A 241 -3.94 21.41 -4.26
C LEU A 241 -4.39 22.03 -5.58
N ARG A 242 -3.61 22.92 -6.17
CA ARG A 242 -3.93 23.49 -7.49
C ARG A 242 -3.95 22.42 -8.58
N ALA A 243 -3.00 21.48 -8.55
CA ALA A 243 -2.97 20.39 -9.53
C ALA A 243 -4.21 19.48 -9.43
N LEU A 244 -4.63 19.14 -8.21
CA LEU A 244 -5.76 18.25 -7.97
C LEU A 244 -7.12 18.88 -8.28
N LEU A 245 -7.23 20.21 -8.17
CA LEU A 245 -8.45 20.98 -8.40
C LEU A 245 -8.52 21.63 -9.80
N ALA A 246 -7.51 21.43 -10.65
CA ALA A 246 -7.52 21.96 -12.01
C ALA A 246 -8.42 21.10 -12.92
N ASP A 247 -9.23 21.78 -13.74
CA ASP A 247 -10.09 21.19 -14.78
C ASP A 247 -9.31 20.41 -15.86
#